data_AF-A0A1Z5J6R4-F1
#
_entry.id   AF-A0A1Z5J6R4-F1
#
_cell.length_a   1.000
_cell.length_b   1.000
_cell.length_c   1.000
_cell.angle_alpha   90.00
_cell.angle_beta   90.00
_cell.angle_gamma   90.00
#
_symmetry.space_group_name_H-M   'P 1'
#
loop_
_entity.id
_entity.type
_entity.pdbx_description
1 polymer ?
#
loop_
_entity_poly.entity_id
_entity_poly.type
_entity_poly.pdbx_seq_one_letter_code
_entity_poly.pdbx_strand_id
1 'polypeptide(L)'
;MFAHLLIIVVFFFGRWATWFGTVAAAAAAAADDDDDDQRRLLNVQECRWKGFDPMRLACSTCDWLPQSTKKKDCQQCCQSYFSSSFTAATNQRRTTPYQAAVLVQSSSSSTLFFPNALDRLLADKEEWEKIRNEKGGDQRLQVITTGTLPQHHSEQTPDYLRSLRPNAEILLLDETLPSSGVLSYEKLQQQAVEIISLYGLTKDDIQDLLRTVLP
;
A
#
# COMPACT_ATOMS: atom_id res chain seq x y z
N MET A 1 -56.54 53.67 -36.77
CA MET A 1 -56.20 55.10 -36.88
C MET A 1 -55.31 55.44 -35.70
N PHE A 2 -54.13 56.02 -35.98
CA PHE A 2 -53.42 57.08 -35.23
C PHE A 2 -53.99 57.41 -33.84
N ALA A 3 -53.23 57.57 -32.76
CA ALA A 3 -51.87 58.08 -32.60
C ALA A 3 -51.50 57.88 -31.10
N HIS A 4 -50.22 57.99 -30.72
CA HIS A 4 -49.70 59.11 -29.89
C HIS A 4 -50.41 59.29 -28.53
N LEU A 5 -49.76 59.48 -27.40
CA LEU A 5 -48.39 59.87 -27.07
C LEU A 5 -48.35 59.76 -25.53
N LEU A 6 -47.25 59.23 -25.00
CA LEU A 6 -46.46 59.83 -23.90
C LEU A 6 -47.09 60.06 -22.51
N ILE A 7 -46.17 60.34 -21.58
CA ILE A 7 -46.36 60.79 -20.19
C ILE A 7 -46.63 59.57 -19.28
N ILE A 8 -45.79 59.13 -18.32
CA ILE A 8 -45.03 59.86 -17.30
C ILE A 8 -43.84 58.99 -16.84
N VAL A 9 -42.68 59.63 -16.75
CA VAL A 9 -41.47 59.17 -16.06
C VAL A 9 -41.67 59.36 -14.54
N VAL A 10 -41.06 58.46 -13.76
CA VAL A 10 -40.80 58.58 -12.32
C VAL A 10 -41.94 58.12 -11.41
N PHE A 11 -41.88 56.88 -10.93
CA PHE A 11 -41.93 56.62 -9.49
C PHE A 11 -41.03 55.44 -9.13
N PHE A 12 -39.89 55.81 -8.53
CA PHE A 12 -39.30 55.21 -7.33
C PHE A 12 -39.05 53.69 -7.34
N PHE A 13 -37.81 53.27 -7.61
CA PHE A 13 -36.80 53.03 -6.55
C PHE A 13 -37.37 52.31 -5.32
N GLY A 14 -37.18 50.99 -5.24
CA GLY A 14 -37.42 50.30 -3.98
C GLY A 14 -37.56 48.78 -4.02
N ARG A 15 -36.95 48.04 -4.97
CA ARG A 15 -37.01 46.57 -4.87
C ARG A 15 -35.99 45.76 -5.68
N TRP A 16 -34.74 46.21 -5.81
CA TRP A 16 -33.68 45.42 -6.43
C TRP A 16 -32.36 45.57 -5.67
N ALA A 17 -32.33 45.09 -4.43
CA ALA A 17 -31.11 45.08 -3.61
C ALA A 17 -31.04 43.83 -2.73
N THR A 18 -31.11 42.63 -3.32
CA THR A 18 -30.76 41.37 -2.62
C THR A 18 -30.14 40.30 -3.53
N TRP A 19 -29.54 40.66 -4.68
CA TRP A 19 -29.09 39.66 -5.66
C TRP A 19 -27.68 39.86 -6.26
N PHE A 20 -26.78 40.60 -5.60
CA PHE A 20 -25.37 40.70 -6.02
C PHE A 20 -24.40 40.72 -4.84
N GLY A 21 -24.57 39.78 -3.90
CA GLY A 21 -23.75 39.69 -2.67
C GLY A 21 -22.95 38.40 -2.49
N THR A 22 -22.92 37.48 -3.47
CA THR A 22 -22.31 36.15 -3.30
C THR A 22 -21.55 35.69 -4.54
N VAL A 23 -20.63 36.49 -5.06
CA VAL A 23 -19.65 36.01 -6.06
C VAL A 23 -18.21 36.42 -5.77
N ALA A 24 -17.94 37.21 -4.72
CA ALA A 24 -16.59 37.61 -4.35
C ALA A 24 -15.94 36.76 -3.23
N ALA A 25 -16.66 35.76 -2.69
CA ALA A 25 -16.15 34.90 -1.61
C ALA A 25 -15.76 33.47 -2.06
N ALA A 26 -15.84 33.17 -3.37
CA ALA A 26 -15.51 31.84 -3.89
C ALA A 26 -14.14 31.76 -4.59
N ALA A 27 -13.41 32.88 -4.72
CA ALA A 27 -12.11 32.91 -5.42
C ALA A 27 -10.90 32.94 -4.47
N ALA A 28 -11.10 32.98 -3.15
CA ALA A 28 -10.02 33.01 -2.16
C ALA A 28 -9.75 31.65 -1.48
N ALA A 29 -10.47 30.59 -1.85
CA ALA A 29 -10.35 29.25 -1.25
C ALA A 29 -9.65 28.23 -2.16
N ALA A 30 -8.96 28.67 -3.20
CA ALA A 30 -8.32 27.79 -4.21
C ALA A 30 -6.81 28.05 -4.37
N ALA A 31 -6.16 28.64 -3.36
CA ALA A 31 -4.74 29.00 -3.43
C ALA A 31 -3.88 28.43 -2.27
N ASP A 32 -4.41 27.50 -1.46
CA ASP A 32 -3.74 26.94 -0.27
C ASP A 32 -3.59 25.39 -0.33
N ASP A 33 -3.69 24.77 -1.52
CA ASP A 33 -3.55 23.30 -1.67
C ASP A 33 -2.16 22.84 -2.15
N ASP A 34 -1.29 23.73 -2.64
CA ASP A 34 0.03 23.33 -3.19
C ASP A 34 1.09 23.06 -2.10
N ASP A 35 0.96 23.65 -0.90
CA ASP A 35 1.94 23.48 0.19
C ASP A 35 1.85 22.09 0.86
N ASP A 36 0.66 21.47 0.84
CA ASP A 36 0.43 20.17 1.47
C ASP A 36 1.07 19.02 0.66
N ASP A 37 1.05 19.10 -0.67
CA ASP A 37 1.69 18.09 -1.52
C ASP A 37 3.21 18.19 -1.46
N GLN A 38 3.78 19.40 -1.37
CA GLN A 38 5.21 19.56 -1.18
C GLN A 38 5.68 19.08 0.20
N ARG A 39 4.89 19.31 1.26
CA ARG A 39 5.13 18.71 2.58
C ARG A 39 5.03 17.19 2.56
N ARG A 40 4.07 16.62 1.84
CA ARG A 40 3.94 15.16 1.69
C ARG A 40 5.16 14.56 0.98
N LEU A 41 5.67 15.20 -0.07
CA LEU A 41 6.86 14.72 -0.79
C LEU A 41 8.14 14.79 0.05
N LEU A 42 8.32 15.87 0.83
CA LEU A 42 9.43 15.99 1.78
C LEU A 42 9.38 14.91 2.87
N ASN A 43 8.18 14.64 3.38
CA ASN A 43 7.95 13.58 4.35
C ASN A 43 8.26 12.19 3.75
N VAL A 44 7.97 11.99 2.46
CA VAL A 44 8.26 10.72 1.77
C VAL A 44 9.77 10.42 1.73
N GLN A 45 10.58 11.42 1.39
CA GLN A 45 12.02 11.24 1.28
C GLN A 45 12.70 11.08 2.64
N GLU A 46 12.24 11.82 3.66
CA GLU A 46 12.74 11.69 5.03
C GLU A 46 12.47 10.29 5.58
N CYS A 47 11.26 9.77 5.37
CA CYS A 47 10.90 8.41 5.76
C CYS A 47 11.79 7.36 5.09
N ARG A 48 12.09 7.54 3.80
CA ARG A 48 13.00 6.65 3.08
C ARG A 48 14.42 6.68 3.64
N TRP A 49 14.91 7.84 4.08
CA TRP A 49 16.21 7.93 4.76
C TRP A 49 16.22 7.27 6.14
N LYS A 50 15.09 7.29 6.84
CA LYS A 50 14.90 6.54 8.09
C LYS A 50 14.70 5.03 7.87
N GLY A 51 14.67 4.57 6.61
CA GLY A 51 14.51 3.16 6.24
C GLY A 51 13.07 2.69 6.11
N PHE A 52 12.10 3.61 6.04
CA PHE A 52 10.68 3.32 5.93
C PHE A 52 10.17 3.69 4.53
N ASP A 53 9.36 2.84 3.90
CA ASP A 53 8.67 3.18 2.64
C ASP A 53 7.24 3.69 2.91
N PRO A 54 7.03 5.01 2.96
CA PRO A 54 5.74 5.60 3.30
C PRO A 54 4.68 5.38 2.23
N MET A 55 5.00 4.80 1.07
CA MET A 55 3.96 4.39 0.11
C MET A 55 3.43 2.97 0.35
N ARG A 56 4.02 2.23 1.29
CA ARG A 56 3.69 0.82 1.55
C ARG A 56 3.61 0.46 3.04
N LEU A 57 4.04 1.37 3.91
CA LEU A 57 4.06 1.17 5.34
C LEU A 57 2.67 1.38 5.95
N ALA A 58 2.02 0.30 6.37
CA ALA A 58 0.79 0.36 7.17
C ALA A 58 1.11 0.76 8.61
N CYS A 59 0.24 1.55 9.24
CA CYS A 59 0.49 1.98 10.63
C CYS A 59 0.42 0.83 11.65
N SER A 60 -0.31 -0.24 11.31
CA SER A 60 -0.41 -1.45 12.14
C SER A 60 0.93 -2.19 12.27
N THR A 61 1.81 -2.15 11.27
CA THR A 61 3.11 -2.83 11.34
C THR A 61 4.08 -2.10 12.28
N CYS A 62 3.90 -0.80 12.48
CA CYS A 62 4.65 -0.03 13.47
C CYS A 62 4.39 -0.48 14.91
N ASP A 63 3.26 -1.15 15.18
CA ASP A 63 2.98 -1.69 16.51
C ASP A 63 3.77 -2.94 16.85
N TRP A 64 4.38 -3.57 15.86
CA TRP A 64 5.19 -4.78 16.03
C TRP A 64 6.64 -4.42 16.36
N LEU A 65 7.05 -3.18 16.11
CA LEU A 65 8.35 -2.66 16.52
C LEU A 65 8.41 -2.47 18.04
N PRO A 66 9.56 -2.79 18.68
CA PRO A 66 9.76 -2.53 20.10
C PRO A 66 9.64 -1.02 20.39
N GLN A 67 9.21 -0.68 21.62
CA GLN A 67 9.06 0.69 22.15
C GLN A 67 10.40 1.45 22.16
N SER A 68 10.82 1.87 20.98
CA SER A 68 12.10 2.49 20.67
C SER A 68 11.87 3.73 19.79
N THR A 69 12.91 4.51 19.54
CA THR A 69 12.89 5.62 18.58
C THR A 69 12.36 5.18 17.21
N LYS A 70 12.67 3.96 16.78
CA LYS A 70 12.19 3.39 15.51
C LYS A 70 10.67 3.25 15.44
N LYS A 71 9.99 2.98 16.56
CA LYS A 71 8.52 2.90 16.60
C LYS A 71 7.89 4.27 16.33
N LYS A 72 8.45 5.33 16.92
CA LYS A 72 7.98 6.70 16.69
C LYS A 72 8.23 7.14 15.25
N ASP A 73 9.41 6.87 14.73
CA ASP A 73 9.76 7.18 13.33
C ASP A 73 8.85 6.41 12.35
N CYS A 74 8.59 5.13 12.62
CA CYS A 74 7.65 4.32 11.83
C CYS A 74 6.24 4.94 11.85
N GLN A 75 5.74 5.33 13.03
CA GLN A 75 4.41 5.93 13.18
C GLN A 75 4.27 7.28 12.45
N GLN A 76 5.37 8.03 12.28
CA GLN A 76 5.39 9.26 11.50
C GLN A 76 5.38 9.01 9.99
N CYS A 77 5.87 7.84 9.58
CA CYS A 77 6.06 7.46 8.18
C CYS A 77 4.98 6.53 7.62
N CYS A 78 4.08 6.04 8.46
CA CYS A 78 3.06 5.10 8.04
C CYS A 78 1.83 5.82 7.46
N GLN A 79 1.16 5.16 6.51
CA GLN A 79 -0.08 5.65 5.92
C GLN A 79 -1.26 4.98 6.62
N SER A 80 -2.10 5.79 7.26
CA SER A 80 -3.33 5.30 7.88
C SER A 80 -4.32 4.74 6.87
N TYR A 81 -4.33 5.22 5.62
CA TYR A 81 -5.24 4.72 4.58
C TYR A 81 -4.82 3.36 3.99
N PHE A 82 -3.53 2.98 4.02
CA PHE A 82 -3.14 1.58 3.72
C PHE A 82 -3.59 0.62 4.83
N SER A 83 -3.89 1.17 6.02
CA SER A 83 -4.56 0.40 7.07
C SER A 83 -6.05 0.22 6.81
N SER A 84 -6.60 0.73 5.68
CA SER A 84 -8.00 0.57 5.27
C SER A 84 -8.22 -0.47 4.15
N SER A 85 -7.15 -0.98 3.51
CA SER A 85 -7.21 -2.27 2.80
C SER A 85 -7.15 -3.45 3.76
N PHE A 86 -6.71 -3.21 5.01
CA PHE A 86 -7.24 -3.92 6.18
C PHE A 86 -8.72 -3.56 6.24
N THR A 87 -9.58 -4.51 5.91
CA THR A 87 -11.04 -4.33 5.97
C THR A 87 -11.42 -3.53 7.23
N ALA A 88 -12.02 -2.37 7.00
CA ALA A 88 -12.49 -1.44 8.04
C ALA A 88 -13.51 -2.05 9.04
N ALA A 89 -13.77 -3.35 8.97
CA ALA A 89 -14.58 -4.12 9.90
C ALA A 89 -13.81 -4.63 11.13
N THR A 90 -12.47 -4.71 11.10
CA THR A 90 -11.69 -5.30 12.20
C THR A 90 -10.46 -4.47 12.53
N ASN A 91 -10.66 -3.36 13.25
CA ASN A 91 -9.64 -2.69 14.07
C ASN A 91 -9.19 -3.54 15.28
N GLN A 92 -9.42 -4.85 15.23
CA GLN A 92 -8.98 -5.81 16.22
C GLN A 92 -7.68 -6.42 15.72
N ARG A 93 -6.60 -6.11 16.43
CA ARG A 93 -5.35 -6.86 16.42
C ARG A 93 -5.71 -8.34 16.29
N ARG A 94 -5.45 -8.95 15.13
CA ARG A 94 -5.74 -10.37 14.94
C ARG A 94 -4.95 -11.13 16.00
N THR A 95 -5.68 -11.71 16.94
CA THR A 95 -5.10 -12.49 18.03
C THR A 95 -4.69 -13.88 17.58
N THR A 96 -5.16 -14.30 16.41
CA THR A 96 -4.90 -15.62 15.84
C THR A 96 -3.72 -15.55 14.87
N PRO A 97 -2.70 -16.40 15.04
CA PRO A 97 -1.59 -16.48 14.10
C PRO A 97 -2.08 -17.02 12.75
N TYR A 98 -1.39 -16.65 11.67
CA TYR A 98 -1.71 -17.11 10.32
C TYR A 98 -1.38 -18.59 10.17
N GLN A 99 -2.18 -19.35 9.42
CA GLN A 99 -1.94 -20.78 9.26
C GLN A 99 -0.82 -21.07 8.25
N ALA A 100 -0.65 -20.22 7.25
CA ALA A 100 0.40 -20.37 6.26
C ALA A 100 0.89 -19.03 5.67
N ALA A 101 2.07 -19.07 5.08
CA ALA A 101 2.64 -17.99 4.29
C ALA A 101 3.19 -18.52 2.96
N VAL A 102 2.99 -17.75 1.89
CA VAL A 102 3.61 -18.00 0.59
C VAL A 102 4.50 -16.83 0.23
N LEU A 103 5.80 -17.09 0.06
CA LEU A 103 6.74 -16.10 -0.43
C LEU A 103 6.70 -16.12 -1.95
N VAL A 104 6.37 -14.97 -2.53
CA VAL A 104 6.30 -14.81 -3.97
C VAL A 104 7.51 -14.04 -4.44
N GLN A 105 8.28 -14.67 -5.31
CA GLN A 105 9.50 -14.13 -5.90
C GLN A 105 9.25 -13.86 -7.38
N SER A 106 9.43 -12.62 -7.82
CA SER A 106 9.32 -12.26 -9.23
C SER A 106 10.60 -12.61 -9.98
N SER A 107 10.52 -13.49 -10.99
CA SER A 107 11.70 -13.91 -11.76
C SER A 107 12.33 -12.78 -12.59
N SER A 108 11.61 -11.67 -12.82
CA SER A 108 12.10 -10.52 -13.59
C SER A 108 13.02 -9.60 -12.78
N SER A 109 13.18 -9.83 -11.49
CA SER A 109 14.07 -9.06 -10.60
C SER A 109 15.51 -9.53 -10.69
N SER A 110 16.06 -9.70 -11.89
CA SER A 110 17.51 -9.74 -12.07
C SER A 110 18.07 -8.32 -11.95
N THR A 111 17.96 -7.73 -10.76
CA THR A 111 18.76 -6.57 -10.38
C THR A 111 20.18 -7.09 -10.19
N LEU A 112 20.94 -7.14 -11.29
CA LEU A 112 22.37 -7.51 -11.34
C LEU A 112 23.24 -6.79 -10.29
N PHE A 113 22.72 -5.72 -9.69
CA PHE A 113 23.41 -4.88 -8.73
C PHE A 113 22.99 -5.08 -7.27
N PHE A 114 21.81 -5.63 -6.99
CA PHE A 114 21.32 -5.83 -5.62
C PHE A 114 20.42 -7.07 -5.56
N PRO A 115 20.93 -8.24 -5.12
CA PRO A 115 20.07 -9.38 -4.85
C PRO A 115 19.07 -8.99 -3.76
N ASN A 116 17.79 -9.27 -3.98
CA ASN A 116 16.76 -8.91 -3.03
C ASN A 116 16.96 -9.74 -1.74
N ALA A 117 16.46 -9.25 -0.60
CA ALA A 117 16.70 -9.93 0.67
C ALA A 117 16.10 -11.35 0.73
N LEU A 118 15.01 -11.59 -0.02
CA LEU A 118 14.43 -12.90 -0.18
C LEU A 118 15.38 -13.85 -0.94
N ASP A 119 16.05 -13.41 -2.00
CA ASP A 119 17.04 -14.18 -2.74
C ASP A 119 18.18 -14.62 -1.82
N ARG A 120 18.63 -13.71 -0.94
CA ARG A 120 19.70 -14.00 0.04
C ARG A 120 19.24 -15.02 1.07
N LEU A 121 17.99 -14.94 1.52
CA LEU A 121 17.39 -15.91 2.42
C LEU A 121 17.29 -17.29 1.75
N LEU A 122 16.80 -17.34 0.51
CA LEU A 122 16.61 -18.59 -0.24
C LEU A 122 17.92 -19.20 -0.75
N ALA A 123 18.95 -18.39 -0.98
CA ALA A 123 20.30 -18.87 -1.31
C ALA A 123 20.94 -19.63 -0.14
N ASP A 124 20.61 -19.24 1.10
CA ASP A 124 21.05 -19.91 2.31
C ASP A 124 20.13 -21.09 2.65
N LYS A 125 20.38 -22.22 1.98
CA LYS A 125 19.52 -23.41 2.09
C LYS A 125 19.39 -23.93 3.52
N GLU A 126 20.46 -23.90 4.31
CA GLU A 126 20.43 -24.42 5.69
C GLU A 126 19.49 -23.59 6.55
N GLU A 127 19.59 -22.27 6.43
CA GLU A 127 18.77 -21.36 7.23
C GLU A 127 17.32 -21.32 6.78
N TRP A 128 17.08 -21.36 5.46
CA TRP A 128 15.73 -21.50 4.93
C TRP A 128 15.05 -22.79 5.42
N GLU A 129 15.73 -23.92 5.31
CA GLU A 129 15.22 -25.22 5.77
C GLU A 129 15.00 -25.22 7.28
N LYS A 130 15.85 -24.55 8.06
CA LYS A 130 15.65 -24.37 9.50
C LYS A 130 14.33 -23.66 9.80
N ILE A 131 14.05 -22.52 9.16
CA ILE A 131 12.79 -21.78 9.35
C ILE A 131 11.59 -22.62 8.89
N ARG A 132 11.72 -23.27 7.72
CA ARG A 132 10.66 -24.13 7.18
C ARG A 132 10.32 -25.25 8.16
N ASN A 133 11.31 -25.91 8.74
CA ASN A 133 11.11 -26.99 9.71
C ASN A 133 10.56 -26.48 11.05
N GLU A 134 11.04 -25.33 11.54
CA GLU A 134 10.50 -24.67 12.74
C GLU A 134 9.01 -24.34 12.59
N LYS A 135 8.56 -24.03 11.37
CA LYS A 135 7.20 -23.60 11.07
C LYS A 135 6.29 -24.65 10.43
N GLY A 136 6.63 -25.93 10.51
CA GLY A 136 5.73 -27.01 10.07
C GLY A 136 5.82 -27.38 8.58
N GLY A 137 6.92 -27.06 7.92
CA GLY A 137 7.26 -27.58 6.59
C GLY A 137 6.48 -26.94 5.44
N ASP A 138 6.38 -27.69 4.34
CA ASP A 138 5.73 -27.26 3.09
C ASP A 138 4.21 -27.03 3.22
N GLN A 139 3.59 -27.46 4.33
CA GLN A 139 2.17 -27.23 4.62
C GLN A 139 1.87 -25.78 5.03
N ARG A 140 2.90 -25.07 5.51
CA ARG A 140 2.76 -23.73 6.09
C ARG A 140 3.63 -22.69 5.43
N LEU A 141 4.71 -23.11 4.78
CA LEU A 141 5.64 -22.17 4.16
C LEU A 141 6.01 -22.66 2.76
N GLN A 142 5.60 -21.92 1.73
CA GLN A 142 5.94 -22.22 0.34
C GLN A 142 6.58 -21.03 -0.33
N VAL A 143 7.43 -21.31 -1.33
CA VAL A 143 8.03 -20.29 -2.19
C VAL A 143 7.50 -20.52 -3.59
N ILE A 144 6.93 -19.47 -4.18
CA ILE A 144 6.51 -19.49 -5.57
C ILE A 144 7.34 -18.48 -6.32
N THR A 145 8.12 -18.99 -7.25
CA THR A 145 8.73 -18.14 -8.27
C THR A 145 7.68 -17.91 -9.34
N THR A 146 7.14 -16.70 -9.41
CA THR A 146 6.36 -16.30 -10.59
C THR A 146 7.38 -16.13 -11.72
N GLY A 147 7.66 -17.24 -12.42
CA GLY A 147 8.28 -17.18 -13.75
C GLY A 147 7.47 -16.21 -14.59
N THR A 148 8.13 -15.44 -15.48
CA THR A 148 7.55 -14.44 -16.40
C THR A 148 6.06 -14.68 -16.55
N LEU A 149 5.26 -14.01 -15.70
CA LEU A 149 3.81 -14.19 -15.68
C LEU A 149 3.39 -14.16 -17.15
N PRO A 150 2.61 -15.15 -17.65
CA PRO A 150 2.09 -15.06 -19.01
C PRO A 150 1.53 -13.66 -19.10
N GLN A 151 2.14 -12.85 -19.97
CA GLN A 151 1.83 -11.44 -20.02
C GLN A 151 0.35 -11.41 -20.36
N HIS A 152 -0.51 -11.21 -19.37
CA HIS A 152 -1.87 -10.86 -19.63
C HIS A 152 -1.70 -9.57 -20.41
N HIS A 153 -2.00 -9.65 -21.71
CA HIS A 153 -1.95 -8.57 -22.68
C HIS A 153 -2.96 -7.50 -22.26
N SER A 154 -2.74 -6.88 -21.11
CA SER A 154 -3.22 -5.55 -20.84
C SER A 154 -2.23 -4.65 -21.56
N GLU A 155 -2.48 -4.45 -22.86
CA GLU A 155 -1.72 -3.58 -23.78
C GLU A 155 -1.71 -2.09 -23.35
N GLN A 156 -2.16 -1.77 -22.13
CA GLN A 156 -2.37 -0.40 -21.69
C GLN A 156 -1.72 -0.07 -20.35
N THR A 157 -0.96 -0.97 -19.73
CA THR A 157 -0.12 -0.55 -18.59
C THR A 157 1.21 -0.01 -19.15
N PRO A 158 1.50 1.29 -19.01
CA PRO A 158 2.76 1.85 -19.48
C PRO A 158 3.94 1.14 -18.82
N ASP A 159 5.00 0.85 -19.58
CA ASP A 159 6.17 0.11 -19.10
C ASP A 159 6.84 0.76 -17.87
N TYR A 160 6.69 2.07 -17.67
CA TYR A 160 7.22 2.77 -16.49
C TYR A 160 6.46 2.44 -15.19
N LEU A 161 5.23 1.91 -15.27
CA LEU A 161 4.49 1.43 -14.09
C LEU A 161 4.79 -0.05 -13.80
N ARG A 162 5.28 -0.81 -14.79
CA ARG A 162 5.70 -2.22 -14.57
C ARG A 162 6.91 -2.33 -13.65
N SER A 163 7.82 -1.36 -13.67
CA SER A 163 9.01 -1.31 -12.81
C SER A 163 8.70 -1.04 -11.33
N LEU A 164 7.46 -0.63 -11.01
CA LEU A 164 7.04 -0.30 -9.64
C LEU A 164 6.47 -1.50 -8.88
N ARG A 165 6.26 -2.67 -9.53
CA ARG A 165 5.82 -3.85 -8.79
C ARG A 165 6.92 -4.29 -7.81
N PRO A 166 6.58 -4.58 -6.55
CA PRO A 166 7.55 -5.18 -5.64
C PRO A 166 8.07 -6.49 -6.23
N ASN A 167 9.38 -6.64 -6.17
CA ASN A 167 10.07 -7.81 -6.67
C ASN A 167 9.81 -9.06 -5.81
N ALA A 168 9.35 -8.86 -4.58
CA ALA A 168 9.02 -9.91 -3.64
C ALA A 168 7.91 -9.49 -2.69
N GLU A 169 6.99 -10.41 -2.44
CA GLU A 169 5.84 -10.25 -1.53
C GLU A 169 5.66 -11.51 -0.67
N ILE A 170 5.00 -11.37 0.49
CA ILE A 170 4.50 -12.49 1.29
C ILE A 170 2.99 -12.43 1.32
N LEU A 171 2.36 -13.54 0.94
CA LEU A 171 0.93 -13.77 1.05
C LEU A 171 0.68 -14.53 2.35
N LEU A 172 -0.07 -13.97 3.29
CA LEU A 172 -0.43 -14.60 4.55
C LEU A 172 -1.86 -15.16 4.47
N LEU A 173 -2.04 -16.41 4.89
CA LEU A 173 -3.28 -17.16 4.73
C LEU A 173 -3.81 -17.65 6.09
N ASP A 174 -5.14 -17.63 6.23
CA ASP A 174 -5.84 -18.24 7.37
C ASP A 174 -6.04 -19.75 7.24
N GLU A 175 -5.70 -20.30 6.09
CA GLU A 175 -5.83 -21.72 5.77
C GLU A 175 -4.45 -22.32 5.50
N THR A 176 -4.29 -23.60 5.82
CA THR A 176 -3.08 -24.35 5.48
C THR A 176 -2.99 -24.54 3.97
N LEU A 177 -1.77 -24.55 3.44
CA LEU A 177 -1.57 -24.77 2.02
C LEU A 177 -1.87 -26.22 1.64
N PRO A 178 -2.44 -26.48 0.45
CA PRO A 178 -2.68 -27.83 0.00
C PRO A 178 -1.35 -28.58 -0.15
N SER A 179 -1.27 -29.78 0.44
CA SER A 179 -0.08 -30.63 0.40
C SER A 179 0.32 -31.08 -1.02
N SER A 180 -0.61 -30.98 -1.98
CA SER A 180 -0.39 -31.37 -3.37
C SER A 180 -1.07 -30.38 -4.32
N GLY A 181 -0.28 -29.51 -4.94
CA GLY A 181 -0.73 -28.64 -6.03
C GLY A 181 -0.13 -27.24 -5.94
N VAL A 182 0.42 -26.77 -7.06
CA VAL A 182 0.83 -25.37 -7.19
C VAL A 182 -0.43 -24.54 -7.42
N LEU A 183 -0.86 -23.79 -6.40
CA LEU A 183 -1.92 -22.81 -6.58
C LEU A 183 -1.42 -21.69 -7.49
N SER A 184 -2.28 -21.22 -8.41
CA SER A 184 -1.93 -20.06 -9.22
C SER A 184 -1.80 -18.83 -8.32
N TYR A 185 -0.87 -17.94 -8.67
CA TYR A 185 -0.64 -16.71 -7.93
C TYR A 185 -1.93 -15.89 -7.72
N GLU A 186 -2.77 -15.81 -8.75
CA GLU A 186 -4.06 -15.10 -8.68
C GLU A 186 -5.00 -15.70 -7.63
N LYS A 187 -5.08 -17.03 -7.53
CA LYS A 187 -5.89 -17.69 -6.50
C LYS A 187 -5.32 -17.43 -5.11
N LEU A 188 -4.00 -17.47 -4.97
CA LEU A 188 -3.34 -17.18 -3.70
C LEU A 188 -3.54 -15.73 -3.28
N GLN A 189 -3.48 -14.77 -4.20
CA GLN A 189 -3.79 -13.37 -3.90
C GLN A 189 -5.25 -13.18 -3.45
N GLN A 190 -6.19 -13.92 -4.04
CA GLN A 190 -7.60 -13.87 -3.63
C GLN A 190 -7.85 -14.52 -2.26
N GLN A 191 -7.07 -15.53 -1.91
CA GLN A 191 -7.15 -16.22 -0.61
C GLN A 191 -6.32 -15.55 0.47
N ALA A 192 -5.32 -14.76 0.09
CA ALA A 192 -4.46 -14.06 1.02
C ALA A 192 -5.28 -13.06 1.82
N VAL A 193 -5.19 -13.18 3.13
CA VAL A 193 -5.76 -12.22 4.06
C VAL A 193 -4.94 -10.94 4.04
N GLU A 194 -3.61 -11.10 3.97
CA GLU A 194 -2.66 -10.00 4.01
C GLU A 194 -1.56 -10.25 2.98
N ILE A 195 -1.15 -9.17 2.30
CA ILE A 195 -0.06 -9.17 1.33
C ILE A 195 0.98 -8.15 1.79
N ILE A 196 2.17 -8.62 2.10
CA ILE A 196 3.27 -7.81 2.62
C ILE A 196 4.33 -7.64 1.53
N SER A 197 4.65 -6.40 1.18
CA SER A 197 5.78 -6.10 0.30
C SER A 197 7.10 -6.28 1.05
N LEU A 198 8.05 -7.00 0.46
CA LEU A 198 9.37 -7.22 1.05
C LEU A 198 10.41 -6.16 0.64
N TYR A 199 9.97 -5.10 -0.01
CA TYR A 199 10.87 -4.04 -0.43
C TYR A 199 11.50 -3.34 0.78
N GLY A 200 12.82 -3.26 0.82
CA GLY A 200 13.58 -2.61 1.90
C GLY A 200 13.77 -3.44 3.17
N LEU A 201 13.14 -4.61 3.27
CA LEU A 201 13.39 -5.53 4.40
C LEU A 201 14.75 -6.23 4.22
N THR A 202 15.44 -6.46 5.33
CA THR A 202 16.65 -7.28 5.36
C THR A 202 16.30 -8.76 5.44
N LYS A 203 17.31 -9.62 5.27
CA LYS A 203 17.17 -11.07 5.46
C LYS A 203 16.61 -11.37 6.85
N ASP A 204 17.21 -10.78 7.88
CA ASP A 204 16.85 -11.01 9.28
C ASP A 204 15.41 -10.53 9.58
N ASP A 205 15.00 -9.39 9.02
CA ASP A 205 13.62 -8.89 9.16
C ASP A 205 12.59 -9.88 8.60
N ILE A 206 12.89 -10.49 7.44
CA ILE A 206 11.99 -11.49 6.83
C ILE A 206 11.90 -12.72 7.74
N GLN A 207 13.00 -13.16 8.35
CA GLN A 207 12.99 -14.30 9.26
C GLN A 207 12.18 -14.02 10.52
N ASP A 208 12.42 -12.88 11.15
CA ASP A 208 11.71 -12.49 12.37
C ASP A 208 10.21 -12.31 12.09
N LEU A 209 9.86 -11.75 10.93
CA LEU A 209 8.49 -11.68 10.46
C LEU A 209 7.87 -13.07 10.38
N LEU A 210 8.47 -14.00 9.61
CA LEU A 210 7.96 -15.37 9.47
C LEU A 210 7.87 -16.11 10.81
N ARG A 211 8.83 -15.88 11.71
CA ARG A 211 8.84 -16.47 13.06
C ARG A 211 7.71 -15.95 13.94
N THR A 212 7.33 -14.69 13.76
CA THR A 212 6.31 -14.00 14.56
C THR A 212 4.90 -14.28 14.05
N VAL A 213 4.70 -14.27 12.73
CA VAL A 213 3.36 -14.32 12.13
C VAL A 213 2.81 -15.74 11.98
N LEU A 214 3.70 -16.73 11.92
CA LEU A 214 3.34 -18.15 11.82
C LEU A 214 3.46 -18.86 13.18
N PRO A 215 2.58 -19.82 13.49
CA PRO A 215 2.67 -20.65 14.69
C PRO A 215 3.88 -21.59 14.63
#